data_AF-A0A964J2C8-F1
#
_entry.id   AF-A0A964J2C8-F1
#
_cell.length_a   1.000
_cell.length_b   1.000
_cell.length_c   1.000
_cell.angle_alpha   90.00
_cell.angle_beta   90.00
_cell.angle_gamma   90.00
#
_symmetry.space_group_name_H-M   'P 1'
#
loop_
_entity.id
_entity.type
_entity.pdbx_description
1 polymer ?
#
loop_
_entity_poly.entity_id
_entity_poly.type
_entity_poly.pdbx_seq_one_letter_code
_entity_poly.pdbx_strand_id
1 'polypeptide(L)'
;MPAQPPKGLPMFLAQGMDDTVVLARTNILLNQQWCAAGVTIESLWLPGVNHQDTSAVAGPEVIEWATARFGGAPAPSDCAYPPPSLPGIQDG
;
A
#
# COMPACT_ATOMS: atom_id res chain seq x y z
N MET A 1 8.26 6.73 11.00
CA MET A 1 7.34 6.35 9.91
C MET A 1 6.22 7.38 9.84
N PRO A 2 5.52 7.55 8.70
CA PRO A 2 4.36 8.42 8.60
C PRO A 2 3.37 8.18 9.74
N ALA A 3 2.76 9.26 10.25
CA ALA A 3 1.68 9.16 11.22
C ALA A 3 0.47 8.46 10.58
N GLN A 4 -0.33 7.78 11.41
CA GLN A 4 -1.57 7.15 10.97
C GLN A 4 -2.58 8.19 10.47
N PRO A 5 -3.46 7.81 9.54
CA PRO A 5 -4.57 8.68 9.16
C PRO A 5 -5.55 8.87 10.33
N PRO A 6 -6.38 9.94 10.29
CA PRO A 6 -7.55 10.04 11.16
C PRO A 6 -8.39 8.77 11.15
N LYS A 7 -8.95 8.42 12.32
CA LYS A 7 -9.77 7.22 12.47
C LYS A 7 -10.93 7.20 11.47
N GLY A 8 -11.13 6.06 10.83
CA GLY A 8 -12.21 5.84 9.88
C GLY A 8 -11.92 6.31 8.45
N LEU A 9 -10.78 6.95 8.17
CA LEU A 9 -10.36 7.22 6.80
C LEU A 9 -9.66 6.00 6.19
N PRO A 10 -10.16 5.47 5.06
CA PRO A 10 -9.51 4.36 4.37
C PRO A 10 -8.27 4.84 3.61
N MET A 11 -7.29 3.94 3.47
CA MET A 11 -6.03 4.21 2.80
C MET A 11 -5.83 3.26 1.61
N PHE A 12 -5.23 3.79 0.55
CA PHE A 12 -4.72 3.02 -0.58
C PHE A 12 -3.21 3.26 -0.71
N LEU A 13 -2.44 2.19 -0.82
CA LEU A 13 -0.98 2.24 -0.94
C LEU A 13 -0.54 1.57 -2.23
N ALA A 14 0.05 2.30 -3.17
CA ALA A 14 0.69 1.73 -4.35
C ALA A 14 2.22 1.79 -4.21
N GLN A 15 2.92 0.70 -4.52
CA GLN A 15 4.38 0.62 -4.41
C GLN A 15 5.00 -0.22 -5.53
N GLY A 16 5.97 0.35 -6.24
CA GLY A 16 6.91 -0.39 -7.09
C GLY A 16 7.84 -1.27 -6.27
N MET A 17 7.93 -2.56 -6.57
CA MET A 17 8.79 -3.49 -5.84
C MET A 17 10.27 -3.36 -6.20
N ASP A 18 10.57 -2.72 -7.32
CA ASP A 18 11.93 -2.43 -7.82
C ASP A 18 12.26 -0.94 -7.66
N ASP A 19 11.51 -0.22 -6.82
CA ASP A 19 11.75 1.19 -6.51
C ASP A 19 13.08 1.35 -5.76
N THR A 20 14.00 2.09 -6.37
CA THR A 20 15.33 2.41 -5.82
C THR A 20 15.43 3.78 -5.15
N VAL A 21 14.34 4.55 -5.13
CA VAL A 21 14.24 5.88 -4.50
C VAL A 21 13.48 5.76 -3.18
N VAL A 22 12.28 5.18 -3.22
CA VAL A 22 11.47 4.84 -2.04
C VAL A 22 11.38 3.33 -1.95
N LEU A 23 12.35 2.74 -1.25
CA LEU A 23 12.51 1.29 -1.15
C LEU A 23 11.22 0.63 -0.64
N ALA A 24 10.76 -0.43 -1.29
CA ALA A 24 9.54 -1.15 -0.92
C ALA A 24 9.47 -1.55 0.57
N ARG A 25 10.63 -1.82 1.19
CA ARG A 25 10.73 -2.15 2.62
C ARG A 25 10.07 -1.11 3.53
N THR A 26 10.17 0.18 3.20
CA THR A 26 9.59 1.23 4.05
C THR A 26 8.06 1.15 4.07
N ASN A 27 7.46 0.86 2.93
CA ASN A 27 6.01 0.77 2.79
C ASN A 27 5.45 -0.59 3.23
N ILE A 28 6.23 -1.67 3.15
CA ILE A 28 5.92 -2.96 3.80
C ILE A 28 5.79 -2.77 5.31
N LEU A 29 6.77 -2.12 5.95
CA LEU A 29 6.72 -1.85 7.38
C LEU A 29 5.57 -0.91 7.76
N LEU A 30 5.27 0.09 6.91
CA LEU A 30 4.12 0.97 7.11
C LEU A 30 2.80 0.20 7.10
N ASN A 31 2.58 -0.65 6.08
CA ASN A 31 1.39 -1.48 5.95
C ASN A 31 1.22 -2.37 7.20
N GLN A 32 2.28 -3.07 7.63
CA GLN A 32 2.25 -3.90 8.84
C GLN A 32 1.85 -3.10 10.09
N GLN A 33 2.46 -1.93 10.31
CA GLN A 33 2.17 -1.09 11.46
C GLN A 33 0.75 -0.52 11.45
N TRP A 34 0.26 -0.13 10.26
CA TRP A 34 -1.08 0.42 10.10
C TRP A 34 -2.16 -0.66 10.24
N CYS A 35 -1.91 -1.86 9.71
CA CYS A 35 -2.76 -3.03 9.94
C CYS A 35 -2.84 -3.41 11.41
N ALA A 36 -1.70 -3.48 12.12
CA ALA A 36 -1.66 -3.76 13.55
C ALA A 36 -2.44 -2.72 14.39
N ALA A 37 -2.61 -1.51 13.86
CA ALA A 37 -3.36 -0.44 14.51
C ALA A 37 -4.82 -0.30 14.05
N GLY A 38 -5.30 -1.21 13.20
CA GLY A 38 -6.69 -1.22 12.73
C GLY A 38 -7.02 -0.17 11.67
N VAL A 39 -6.02 0.37 10.96
CA VAL A 39 -6.26 1.20 9.77
C VAL A 39 -6.84 0.31 8.67
N THR A 40 -7.93 0.77 8.04
CA THR A 40 -8.45 0.14 6.81
C THR A 40 -7.54 0.54 5.64
N ILE A 41 -6.58 -0.32 5.32
CA ILE A 41 -5.64 -0.14 4.22
C ILE A 41 -5.79 -1.26 3.20
N GLU A 42 -5.71 -0.89 1.93
CA GLU A 42 -5.52 -1.77 0.78
C GLU A 42 -4.22 -1.38 0.06
N SER A 43 -3.47 -2.37 -0.41
CA SER A 43 -2.18 -2.15 -1.06
C SER A 43 -2.13 -2.80 -2.44
N LEU A 44 -1.51 -2.07 -3.37
CA LEU A 44 -1.13 -2.52 -4.69
C LEU A 44 0.40 -2.59 -4.78
N TRP A 45 0.94 -3.81 -4.79
CA TRP A 45 2.36 -4.07 -4.94
C TRP A 45 2.66 -4.38 -6.41
N LEU A 46 3.59 -3.64 -7.03
CA LEU A 46 3.87 -3.69 -8.46
C LEU A 46 5.25 -4.32 -8.75
N PRO A 47 5.33 -5.63 -9.10
CA PRO A 47 6.60 -6.29 -9.41
C PRO A 47 7.28 -5.67 -10.63
N GLY A 48 8.61 -5.46 -10.58
CA GLY A 48 9.37 -4.97 -11.72
C GLY A 48 9.19 -3.47 -12.03
N VAL A 49 8.45 -2.74 -11.19
CA VAL A 49 8.17 -1.31 -11.40
C VAL A 49 9.08 -0.47 -10.51
N ASN A 50 9.81 0.47 -11.13
CA ASN A 50 10.67 1.42 -10.45
C ASN A 50 9.87 2.66 -9.96
N HIS A 51 10.56 3.61 -9.32
CA HIS A 51 9.94 4.82 -8.79
C HIS A 51 9.14 5.63 -9.82
N GLN A 52 9.75 5.91 -10.98
CA GLN A 52 9.19 6.87 -11.95
C GLN A 52 7.99 6.31 -12.69
N ASP A 53 7.94 4.99 -12.84
CA ASP A 53 6.86 4.30 -13.55
C ASP A 53 5.68 3.98 -12.62
N THR A 54 5.87 3.96 -11.29
CA THR A 54 4.85 3.57 -10.30
C THR A 54 3.56 4.35 -10.46
N SER A 55 3.62 5.68 -10.60
CA SER A 55 2.42 6.53 -10.74
C SER A 55 1.65 6.27 -12.02
N ALA A 56 2.34 5.98 -13.13
CA ALA A 56 1.72 5.69 -14.42
C ALA A 56 1.04 4.31 -14.40
N VAL A 57 1.72 3.31 -13.82
CA VAL A 57 1.22 1.93 -13.74
C VAL A 57 0.06 1.81 -12.75
N ALA A 58 0.13 2.46 -11.57
CA ALA A 58 -0.92 2.40 -10.56
C ALA A 58 -2.12 3.32 -10.84
N GLY A 59 -1.99 4.25 -11.78
CA GLY A 59 -2.96 5.32 -12.02
C GLY A 59 -4.40 4.84 -12.21
N PRO A 60 -4.68 3.85 -13.08
CA PRO A 60 -6.02 3.31 -13.27
C PRO A 60 -6.64 2.77 -11.98
N GLU A 61 -5.91 1.96 -11.21
CA GLU A 61 -6.36 1.35 -9.96
C GLU A 61 -6.60 2.41 -8.87
N VAL A 62 -5.74 3.43 -8.78
CA VAL A 62 -5.93 4.55 -7.84
C VAL A 62 -7.23 5.30 -8.14
N ILE A 63 -7.50 5.56 -9.43
CA ILE A 63 -8.72 6.25 -9.85
C ILE A 63 -9.94 5.40 -9.55
N GLU A 64 -9.92 4.11 -9.91
CA GLU A 64 -11.02 3.19 -9.64
C GLU A 64 -11.32 3.09 -8.14
N TRP A 65 -10.27 2.92 -7.33
CA TRP A 65 -10.38 2.84 -5.88
C TRP A 65 -11.01 4.09 -5.28
N ALA A 66 -10.53 5.27 -5.70
CA ALA A 66 -11.03 6.55 -5.24
C ALA A 66 -12.48 6.79 -5.66
N THR A 67 -12.83 6.50 -6.92
CA THR A 67 -14.19 6.58 -7.43
C THR A 67 -15.14 5.72 -6.61
N ALA A 68 -14.75 4.49 -6.24
CA ALA A 68 -15.56 3.64 -5.39
C ALA A 68 -15.78 4.24 -3.97
N ARG A 69 -14.76 4.87 -3.37
CA ARG A 69 -14.88 5.52 -2.05
C ARG A 69 -15.81 6.72 -2.11
N PHE A 70 -15.62 7.60 -3.09
CA PHE A 70 -16.49 8.76 -3.28
C PHE A 70 -17.92 8.38 -3.68
N GLY A 71 -18.10 7.22 -4.32
CA GLY A 71 -19.40 6.61 -4.58
C GLY A 71 -20.05 5.93 -3.37
N GLY A 72 -19.41 5.92 -2.20
CA GLY A 72 -19.96 5.37 -0.96
C GLY A 72 -19.77 3.86 -0.77
N ALA A 73 -18.96 3.20 -1.59
CA ALA A 73 -18.62 1.79 -1.36
C ALA A 73 -17.81 1.64 -0.06
N PRO A 74 -17.92 0.50 0.66
CA PRO A 74 -17.09 0.19 1.82
C PRO A 74 -15.66 -0.18 1.40
N ALA A 75 -14.65 0.37 2.07
CA ALA A 75 -13.25 0.16 1.69
C ALA A 75 -12.81 -1.27 2.03
N PRO A 76 -12.21 -2.01 1.07
CA PRO A 76 -11.61 -3.28 1.39
C PRO A 76 -10.39 -3.06 2.29
N SER A 77 -9.92 -4.13 2.91
CA SER A 77 -8.60 -4.14 3.53
C SER A 77 -7.89 -5.44 3.21
N ASP A 78 -6.57 -5.34 3.00
CA ASP A 78 -5.69 -6.46 2.78
C ASP A 78 -4.97 -6.90 4.06
N CYS A 79 -5.27 -6.32 5.23
CA CYS A 79 -4.58 -6.62 6.49
C CYS A 79 -4.67 -8.08 6.97
N ALA A 80 -5.56 -8.89 6.40
CA ALA A 80 -5.61 -10.33 6.63
C ALA A 80 -4.52 -11.10 5.86
N TYR A 81 -3.83 -10.44 4.93
CA TYR A 81 -2.78 -11.01 4.09
C TYR A 81 -1.45 -10.31 4.41
N PRO A 82 -0.35 -11.06 4.58
CA PRO A 82 0.94 -10.44 4.75
C PRO A 82 1.33 -9.68 3.48
N PRO A 83 1.97 -8.50 3.59
CA PRO A 83 2.57 -7.84 2.44
C PRO A 83 3.69 -8.72 1.85
N PRO A 84 4.12 -8.47 0.59
CA PRO A 84 5.18 -9.23 -0.04
C PRO A 84 6.45 -9.28 0.81
N SER A 85 7.03 -10.46 0.94
CA SER A 85 8.38 -10.60 1.48
C SER A 85 9.40 -10.16 0.44
N LEU A 86 10.33 -9.28 0.80
CA LEU A 86 11.50 -9.02 -0.05
C LEU A 86 12.49 -10.19 0.07
N PRO A 87 12.99 -10.77 -1.04
CA PRO A 87 14.06 -11.75 -0.98
C PRO A 87 15.27 -11.17 -0.24
N GLY A 88 15.73 -11.86 0.81
CA GLY A 88 16.96 -11.50 1.55
C GLY A 88 16.77 -10.98 2.97
N ILE A 89 15.56 -10.99 3.54
CA ILE A 89 15.32 -10.63 4.93
C ILE A 89 14.44 -11.71 5.57
N GLN A 90 15.08 -12.60 6.33
CA GLN A 90 14.40 -13.43 7.33
C GLN A 90 14.00 -12.53 8.50
N ASP A 91 12.82 -12.77 9.05
CA ASP A 91 12.36 -12.14 10.28
C ASP A 91 13.39 -12.43 11.39
N GLY A 92 14.04 -11.37 11.87
CA GLY A 92 14.96 -11.40 13.01
C GLY A 92 14.25 -10.99 14.29
#